data_AF-A0A653X767-F1
#
_entry.id   AF-A0A653X767-F1
#
_cell.length_a   1.000
_cell.length_b   1.000
_cell.length_c   1.000
_cell.angle_alpha   90.00
_cell.angle_beta   90.00
_cell.angle_gamma   90.00
#
_symmetry.space_group_name_H-M   'P 1'
#
loop_
_entity.id
_entity.type
_entity.pdbx_description
1 polymer ?
#
loop_
_entity_poly.entity_id
_entity_poly.type
_entity_poly.pdbx_seq_one_letter_code
_entity_poly.pdbx_strand_id
1 'polypeptide(L)'
;MKTAELLASSFLFIISLSFSLNARGQEKEEISVSVQGHEDSNSCSPAEKMNLQHSLYKEKVPNKSEAWRLLEILLCAPSTNANVSEILKSTKSKIKVEAEGTGDPRPDTGTVTATTQFIQTVLAQGRARSASIVVLHNTIKLHYFPNEACVEERVFEFSRGKWKLVEAGQACD
;
A
#
# COMPACT_ATOMS: atom_id res chain seq x y z
N MET A 1 47.29 23.11 54.61
CA MET A 1 46.45 22.57 53.52
C MET A 1 47.01 21.21 53.13
N LYS A 2 46.10 20.28 52.80
CA LYS A 2 46.23 18.82 52.78
C LYS A 2 47.21 18.27 51.74
N THR A 3 47.79 17.12 52.09
CA THR A 3 48.51 16.13 51.27
C THR A 3 47.57 15.34 50.33
N ALA A 4 48.06 14.92 49.15
CA ALA A 4 47.68 13.72 48.38
C ALA A 4 48.65 13.64 47.17
N GLU A 5 49.60 12.73 47.02
CA GLU A 5 49.63 11.25 46.96
C GLU A 5 48.94 10.58 45.75
N LEU A 6 49.75 9.70 45.11
CA LEU A 6 49.45 8.41 44.45
C LEU A 6 48.95 8.30 42.99
N LEU A 7 49.89 7.88 42.13
CA LEU A 7 49.94 6.63 41.33
C LEU A 7 48.65 5.80 41.14
N ALA A 8 48.41 5.41 39.88
CA ALA A 8 47.96 4.08 39.38
C ALA A 8 47.43 4.27 37.94
N SER A 9 48.10 3.86 36.85
CA SER A 9 48.47 2.51 36.40
C SER A 9 47.34 1.49 36.46
N SER A 10 47.04 0.93 35.28
CA SER A 10 46.28 -0.30 35.03
C SER A 10 44.78 -0.28 35.24
N PHE A 11 44.04 -0.16 34.13
CA PHE A 11 42.75 -0.84 33.98
C PHE A 11 42.75 -1.66 32.69
N LEU A 12 43.08 -2.94 32.87
CA LEU A 12 42.67 -4.07 32.03
C LEU A 12 41.20 -4.35 32.32
N PHE A 13 40.31 -4.19 31.33
CA PHE A 13 38.97 -4.80 31.31
C PHE A 13 38.72 -5.32 29.90
N ILE A 14 38.97 -6.61 29.66
CA ILE A 14 37.98 -7.72 29.67
C ILE A 14 37.12 -7.75 28.40
N ILE A 15 37.56 -8.63 27.49
CA ILE A 15 36.81 -9.54 26.62
C ILE A 15 35.30 -9.29 26.59
N SER A 16 34.81 -8.80 25.46
CA SER A 16 33.39 -8.89 25.08
C SER A 16 33.27 -9.80 23.86
N LEU A 17 32.57 -10.91 24.08
CA LEU A 17 32.30 -12.00 23.14
C LEU A 17 31.84 -11.50 21.77
N SER A 18 32.50 -12.00 20.72
CA SER A 18 31.99 -12.02 19.36
C SER A 18 30.76 -12.92 19.27
N PHE A 19 29.58 -12.41 19.62
CA PHE A 19 28.34 -13.00 19.14
C PHE A 19 28.22 -12.64 17.65
N SER A 20 28.74 -13.52 16.79
CA SER A 20 28.25 -13.62 15.42
C SER A 20 26.82 -14.16 15.52
N LEU A 21 25.86 -13.24 15.70
CA LEU A 21 24.46 -13.56 15.56
C LEU A 21 24.26 -13.93 14.10
N ASN A 22 24.14 -15.22 13.86
CA ASN A 22 23.81 -15.81 12.59
C ASN A 22 22.34 -15.45 12.30
N ALA A 23 22.11 -14.22 11.84
CA ALA A 23 20.83 -13.80 11.31
C ALA A 23 20.67 -14.46 9.94
N ARG A 24 20.32 -15.75 9.95
CA ARG A 24 19.57 -16.35 8.84
C ARG A 24 18.29 -15.54 8.74
N GLY A 25 18.30 -14.55 7.85
CA GLY A 25 17.08 -13.91 7.39
C GLY A 25 16.16 -15.02 6.93
N GLN A 26 15.06 -15.20 7.66
CA GLN A 26 13.93 -15.93 7.13
C GLN A 26 13.47 -15.14 5.91
N GLU A 27 13.80 -15.69 4.74
CA GLU A 27 13.13 -15.43 3.49
C GLU A 27 11.63 -15.54 3.78
N LYS A 28 10.98 -14.38 3.83
CA LYS A 28 9.56 -14.29 4.08
C LYS A 28 8.92 -14.84 2.82
N GLU A 29 8.60 -16.13 2.87
CA GLU A 29 7.93 -16.92 1.84
C GLU A 29 6.86 -16.05 1.17
N GLU A 30 7.22 -15.53 0.01
CA GLU A 30 6.36 -14.74 -0.83
C GLU A 30 5.38 -15.73 -1.41
N ILE A 31 4.24 -15.92 -0.74
CA ILE A 31 3.19 -16.81 -1.23
C ILE A 31 2.76 -16.25 -2.58
N SER A 32 3.28 -16.83 -3.65
CA SER A 32 2.87 -16.57 -5.01
C SER A 32 1.60 -17.38 -5.26
N VAL A 33 0.58 -16.69 -5.75
CA VAL A 33 -0.66 -17.33 -6.19
C VAL A 33 -0.52 -17.48 -7.69
N SER A 34 -0.55 -18.73 -8.15
CA SER A 34 -0.52 -19.05 -9.58
C SER A 34 -1.90 -18.76 -10.16
N VAL A 35 -2.08 -17.59 -10.76
CA VAL A 35 -3.28 -17.28 -11.56
C VAL A 35 -3.03 -17.83 -12.96
N GLN A 36 -3.75 -18.90 -13.34
CA GLN A 36 -3.68 -19.49 -14.68
C GLN A 36 -2.26 -19.90 -15.16
N GLY A 37 -1.34 -20.19 -14.24
CA GLY A 37 0.05 -20.56 -14.54
C GLY A 37 1.00 -19.37 -14.76
N HIS A 38 0.58 -18.14 -14.48
CA HIS A 38 1.44 -16.98 -14.34
C HIS A 38 1.59 -16.60 -12.86
N GLU A 39 2.83 -16.35 -12.43
CA GLU A 39 3.15 -15.98 -11.07
C GLU A 39 2.86 -14.48 -10.90
N ASP A 40 1.70 -14.14 -10.36
CA ASP A 40 1.32 -12.74 -10.17
C ASP A 40 2.14 -12.11 -9.03
N SER A 41 2.95 -11.12 -9.38
CA SER A 41 3.89 -10.46 -8.47
C SER A 41 3.15 -9.76 -7.33
N ASN A 42 3.70 -9.82 -6.11
CA ASN A 42 3.18 -9.02 -5.02
C ASN A 42 3.41 -7.54 -5.30
N SER A 43 2.33 -6.76 -5.48
CA SER A 43 2.40 -5.32 -5.70
C SER A 43 3.03 -4.56 -4.53
N CYS A 44 3.11 -5.19 -3.36
CA CYS A 44 3.71 -4.65 -2.15
C CYS A 44 5.16 -5.06 -1.93
N SER A 45 5.74 -5.86 -2.83
CA SER A 45 7.19 -6.09 -2.84
C SER A 45 7.94 -4.77 -3.13
N PRO A 46 9.19 -4.60 -2.66
CA PRO A 46 9.95 -3.38 -2.89
C PRO A 46 10.13 -3.04 -4.39
N ALA A 47 10.35 -4.06 -5.23
CA ALA A 47 10.52 -3.88 -6.66
C ALA A 47 9.24 -3.37 -7.32
N GLU A 48 8.10 -4.01 -7.05
CA GLU A 48 6.81 -3.62 -7.64
C GLU A 48 6.34 -2.25 -7.15
N LYS A 49 6.56 -1.92 -5.88
CA LYS A 49 6.31 -0.57 -5.38
C LYS A 49 7.15 0.47 -6.11
N MET A 50 8.43 0.20 -6.33
CA MET A 50 9.31 1.12 -7.06
C MET A 50 8.86 1.27 -8.51
N ASN A 51 8.47 0.18 -9.17
CA ASN A 51 7.95 0.18 -10.54
C ASN A 51 6.68 1.02 -10.64
N LEU A 52 5.71 0.79 -9.75
CA LEU A 52 4.44 1.53 -9.73
C LEU A 52 4.65 3.02 -9.42
N GLN A 53 5.53 3.33 -8.46
CA GLN A 53 5.90 4.71 -8.14
C GLN A 53 6.55 5.39 -9.35
N HIS A 54 7.48 4.72 -10.03
CA HIS A 54 8.12 5.25 -11.22
C HIS A 54 7.08 5.55 -12.31
N SER A 55 6.15 4.63 -12.56
CA SER A 55 5.03 4.83 -13.50
C SER A 55 4.24 6.09 -13.16
N LEU A 56 3.87 6.30 -11.89
CA LEU A 56 3.17 7.52 -11.47
C LEU A 56 4.01 8.78 -11.68
N TYR A 57 5.32 8.70 -11.43
CA TYR A 57 6.21 9.86 -11.48
C TYR A 57 6.56 10.30 -12.90
N LYS A 58 6.45 9.40 -13.89
CA LYS A 58 6.51 9.73 -15.32
C LYS A 58 5.34 10.59 -15.78
N GLU A 59 4.18 10.44 -15.14
CA GLU A 59 2.96 11.14 -15.51
C GLU A 59 2.98 12.62 -15.14
N LYS A 60 2.21 13.45 -15.85
CA LYS A 60 2.06 14.88 -15.52
C LYS A 60 0.88 15.10 -14.57
N VAL A 61 1.02 14.65 -13.33
CA VAL A 61 0.00 14.80 -12.28
C VAL A 61 0.41 15.77 -11.16
N PRO A 62 -0.56 16.50 -10.57
CA PRO A 62 -0.30 17.33 -9.39
C PRO A 62 -0.02 16.48 -8.15
N ASN A 63 0.79 17.02 -7.24
CA ASN A 63 1.08 16.42 -5.92
C ASN A 63 1.38 14.90 -5.94
N LYS A 64 2.34 14.48 -6.79
CA LYS A 64 2.75 13.07 -6.98
C LYS A 64 3.05 12.32 -5.69
N SER A 65 3.68 13.01 -4.73
CA SER A 65 4.03 12.43 -3.42
C SER A 65 2.79 12.05 -2.61
N GLU A 66 1.78 12.93 -2.58
CA GLU A 66 0.50 12.62 -1.93
C GLU A 66 -0.22 11.47 -2.63
N ALA A 67 -0.30 11.51 -3.98
CA ALA A 67 -0.91 10.44 -4.76
C ALA A 67 -0.24 9.09 -4.48
N TRP A 68 1.09 9.03 -4.53
CA TRP A 68 1.85 7.80 -4.25
C TRP A 68 1.55 7.26 -2.85
N ARG A 69 1.63 8.10 -1.82
CA ARG A 69 1.34 7.71 -0.44
C ARG A 69 -0.05 7.10 -0.30
N LEU A 70 -1.07 7.67 -0.96
CA LEU A 70 -2.45 7.14 -0.91
C LEU A 70 -2.56 5.78 -1.60
N LEU A 71 -1.93 5.61 -2.77
CA LEU A 71 -1.90 4.33 -3.48
C LEU A 71 -1.18 3.25 -2.66
N GLU A 72 -0.04 3.60 -2.07
CA GLU A 72 0.74 2.69 -1.22
C GLU A 72 -0.06 2.23 0.01
N ILE A 73 -0.80 3.14 0.65
CA ILE A 73 -1.65 2.78 1.80
C ILE A 73 -2.78 1.85 1.36
N LEU A 74 -3.47 2.16 0.25
CA LEU A 74 -4.54 1.33 -0.27
C LEU A 74 -4.08 -0.11 -0.56
N LEU A 75 -2.94 -0.24 -1.24
CA LEU A 75 -2.43 -1.52 -1.68
C LEU A 75 -1.84 -2.33 -0.52
N CYS A 76 -1.03 -1.69 0.33
CA CYS A 76 -0.05 -2.41 1.14
C CYS A 76 -0.17 -2.21 2.64
N ALA A 77 -0.82 -1.14 3.10
CA ALA A 77 -0.88 -0.87 4.52
C ALA A 77 -1.91 -1.77 5.22
N PRO A 78 -1.64 -2.21 6.46
CA PRO A 78 -2.63 -2.96 7.24
C PRO A 78 -3.84 -2.08 7.57
N SER A 79 -4.99 -2.70 7.83
CA SER A 79 -6.24 -2.01 8.18
C SER A 79 -6.26 -1.48 9.62
N THR A 80 -5.33 -0.59 9.96
CA THR A 80 -5.25 0.10 11.25
C THR A 80 -6.11 1.37 11.24
N ASN A 81 -6.50 1.86 12.43
CA ASN A 81 -7.26 3.11 12.57
C ASN A 81 -6.58 4.32 11.92
N ALA A 82 -5.24 4.38 11.96
CA ALA A 82 -4.48 5.46 11.35
C ALA A 82 -4.62 5.46 9.82
N ASN A 83 -4.37 4.30 9.19
CA ASN A 83 -4.46 4.14 7.73
C ASN A 83 -5.89 4.34 7.22
N VAL A 84 -6.87 3.78 7.92
CA VAL A 84 -8.30 3.96 7.60
C VAL A 84 -8.69 5.43 7.71
N SER A 85 -8.28 6.13 8.78
CA SER A 85 -8.56 7.57 8.93
C SER A 85 -7.92 8.41 7.83
N GLU A 86 -6.72 8.04 7.41
CA GLU A 86 -5.97 8.74 6.35
C GLU A 86 -6.65 8.62 4.98
N ILE A 87 -7.06 7.40 4.60
CA ILE A 87 -7.83 7.18 3.37
C ILE A 87 -9.20 7.86 3.48
N LEU A 88 -9.90 7.74 4.61
CA LEU A 88 -11.20 8.38 4.82
C LEU A 88 -11.13 9.91 4.66
N LYS A 89 -10.11 10.57 5.22
CA LYS A 89 -9.85 12.00 5.01
C LYS A 89 -9.61 12.36 3.54
N SER A 90 -9.12 11.40 2.78
CA SER A 90 -8.81 11.51 1.35
C SER A 90 -9.88 10.85 0.49
N THR A 91 -11.12 10.74 0.99
CA THR A 91 -12.26 10.15 0.28
C THR A 91 -13.41 11.17 0.20
N LYS A 92 -14.18 11.17 -0.90
CA LYS A 92 -15.44 11.94 -0.98
C LYS A 92 -16.47 11.34 -0.01
N SER A 93 -17.35 12.16 0.56
CA SER A 93 -18.37 11.66 1.50
C SER A 93 -19.33 10.64 0.86
N LYS A 94 -19.52 10.73 -0.45
CA LYS A 94 -20.26 9.79 -1.28
C LYS A 94 -19.34 9.21 -2.35
N ILE A 95 -19.31 7.89 -2.46
CA ILE A 95 -18.43 7.13 -3.36
C ILE A 95 -19.28 6.33 -4.33
N LYS A 96 -18.96 6.44 -5.62
CA LYS A 96 -19.53 5.56 -6.64
C LYS A 96 -18.98 4.15 -6.41
N VAL A 97 -19.88 3.17 -6.37
CA VAL A 97 -19.49 1.76 -6.33
C VAL A 97 -19.99 1.07 -7.57
N GLU A 98 -19.17 0.17 -8.09
CA GLU A 98 -19.49 -0.63 -9.26
C GLU A 98 -19.08 -2.07 -8.97
N ALA A 99 -19.98 -3.02 -9.19
CA ALA A 99 -19.71 -4.44 -9.06
C ALA A 99 -20.20 -5.16 -10.32
N GLU A 100 -19.36 -6.02 -10.88
CA GLU A 100 -19.69 -6.83 -12.05
C GLU A 100 -19.37 -8.31 -11.75
N GLY A 101 -20.25 -9.21 -12.21
CA GLY A 101 -20.11 -10.65 -12.07
C GLY A 101 -20.38 -11.38 -13.39
N THR A 102 -19.78 -12.55 -13.58
CA THR A 102 -20.03 -13.37 -14.79
C THR A 102 -21.52 -13.74 -14.91
N GLY A 103 -22.13 -13.36 -16.04
CA GLY A 103 -23.53 -13.65 -16.34
C GLY A 103 -24.49 -12.52 -16.00
N ASP A 104 -24.01 -11.44 -15.39
CA ASP A 104 -24.82 -10.24 -15.17
C ASP A 104 -24.85 -9.37 -16.43
N PRO A 105 -26.05 -9.00 -16.93
CA PRO A 105 -26.17 -8.24 -18.18
C PRO A 105 -25.71 -6.78 -18.05
N ARG A 106 -25.53 -6.29 -16.81
CA ARG A 106 -25.10 -4.92 -16.49
C ARG A 106 -24.39 -4.88 -15.12
N PRO A 107 -23.40 -4.00 -14.94
CA PRO A 107 -22.78 -3.81 -13.64
C PRO A 107 -23.76 -3.17 -12.64
N ASP A 108 -23.73 -3.67 -11.41
CA ASP A 108 -24.43 -3.09 -10.27
C ASP A 108 -23.73 -1.80 -9.87
N THR A 109 -24.37 -0.67 -10.19
CA THR A 109 -23.86 0.67 -9.87
C THR A 109 -24.64 1.30 -8.73
N GLY A 110 -23.91 1.93 -7.80
CA GLY A 110 -24.50 2.56 -6.64
C GLY A 110 -23.70 3.72 -6.09
N THR A 111 -24.20 4.32 -5.02
CA THR A 111 -23.45 5.31 -4.25
C THR A 111 -23.54 4.95 -2.78
N VAL A 112 -22.38 4.87 -2.12
CA VAL A 112 -22.27 4.58 -0.69
C VAL A 112 -21.67 5.76 0.05
N THR A 113 -22.03 5.90 1.33
CA THR A 113 -21.39 6.88 2.21
C THR A 113 -20.01 6.35 2.61
N ALA A 114 -18.97 7.17 2.51
CA ALA A 114 -17.64 6.82 2.98
C ALA A 114 -17.63 6.77 4.51
N THR A 115 -17.74 5.57 5.07
CA THR A 115 -17.59 5.28 6.50
C THR A 115 -16.26 4.59 6.77
N THR A 116 -15.84 4.54 8.03
CA THR A 116 -14.68 3.75 8.46
C THR A 116 -14.79 2.30 7.98
N GLN A 117 -15.97 1.69 8.12
CA GLN A 117 -16.24 0.31 7.70
C GLN A 117 -16.09 0.13 6.20
N PHE A 118 -16.61 1.06 5.40
CA PHE A 118 -16.41 1.04 3.96
C PHE A 118 -14.93 1.16 3.58
N ILE A 119 -14.18 2.07 4.22
CA ILE A 119 -12.75 2.21 3.92
C ILE A 119 -11.96 0.94 4.29
N GLN A 120 -12.35 0.21 5.33
CA GLN A 120 -11.74 -1.07 5.67
C GLN A 120 -11.90 -2.11 4.55
N THR A 121 -13.03 -2.12 3.83
CA THR A 121 -13.24 -3.03 2.68
C THR A 121 -12.49 -2.58 1.44
N VAL A 122 -12.20 -1.28 1.32
CA VAL A 122 -11.48 -0.68 0.19
C VAL A 122 -9.97 -0.97 0.22
N LEU A 123 -9.39 -1.20 1.41
CA LEU A 123 -7.97 -1.53 1.59
C LEU A 123 -7.66 -2.97 1.13
N ALA A 124 -6.64 -3.13 0.29
CA ALA A 124 -6.16 -4.45 -0.14
C ALA A 124 -5.32 -5.17 0.93
N GLN A 125 -4.76 -4.43 1.88
CA GLN A 125 -4.05 -4.96 3.05
C GLN A 125 -2.86 -5.88 2.70
N GLY A 126 -2.12 -5.53 1.64
CA GLY A 126 -0.96 -6.30 1.18
C GLY A 126 -1.29 -7.51 0.32
N ARG A 127 -2.57 -7.72 -0.03
CA ARG A 127 -3.02 -8.81 -0.91
C ARG A 127 -3.02 -8.43 -2.39
N ALA A 128 -2.78 -7.16 -2.72
CA ALA A 128 -2.80 -6.69 -4.09
C ALA A 128 -1.68 -7.33 -4.92
N ARG A 129 -2.05 -7.88 -6.07
CA ARG A 129 -1.16 -8.41 -7.10
C ARG A 129 -1.31 -7.64 -8.40
N SER A 130 -0.23 -7.64 -9.20
CA SER A 130 -0.21 -7.09 -10.56
C SER A 130 -0.85 -5.69 -10.66
N ALA A 131 -0.54 -4.83 -9.69
CA ALA A 131 -1.16 -3.51 -9.60
C ALA A 131 -0.68 -2.61 -10.73
N SER A 132 -1.61 -1.89 -11.36
CA SER A 132 -1.32 -0.95 -12.44
C SER A 132 -2.10 0.34 -12.26
N ILE A 133 -1.60 1.41 -12.87
CA ILE A 133 -2.28 2.70 -12.87
C ILE A 133 -2.51 3.19 -14.29
N VAL A 134 -3.66 3.83 -14.49
CA VAL A 134 -3.96 4.62 -15.67
C VAL A 134 -4.20 6.05 -15.22
N VAL A 135 -3.49 6.99 -15.82
CA VAL A 135 -3.57 8.40 -15.47
C VAL A 135 -4.22 9.19 -16.60
N LEU A 136 -5.28 9.92 -16.26
CA LEU A 136 -6.03 10.75 -17.19
C LEU A 136 -6.23 12.14 -16.58
N HIS A 137 -5.40 13.10 -16.99
CA HIS A 137 -5.42 14.48 -16.47
C HIS A 137 -5.35 14.54 -14.92
N ASN A 138 -6.49 14.80 -14.28
CA ASN A 138 -6.64 14.93 -12.84
C ASN A 138 -7.18 13.65 -12.19
N THR A 139 -7.13 12.53 -12.90
CA THR A 139 -7.67 11.24 -12.45
C THR A 139 -6.59 10.18 -12.47
N ILE A 140 -6.51 9.40 -11.41
CA ILE A 140 -5.69 8.19 -11.31
C ILE A 140 -6.64 7.02 -11.09
N LYS A 141 -6.65 6.09 -12.02
CA LYS A 141 -7.28 4.78 -11.85
C LYS A 141 -6.22 3.79 -11.42
N LEU A 142 -6.48 3.07 -10.35
CA LEU A 142 -5.67 1.97 -9.84
C LEU A 142 -6.43 0.68 -10.06
N HIS A 143 -5.78 -0.31 -10.67
CA HIS A 143 -6.30 -1.67 -10.82
C HIS A 143 -5.36 -2.63 -10.11
N TYR A 144 -5.91 -3.69 -9.50
CA TYR A 144 -5.12 -4.78 -8.94
C TYR A 144 -5.99 -6.03 -8.75
N PHE A 145 -5.32 -7.16 -8.59
CA PHE A 145 -5.95 -8.45 -8.27
C PHE A 145 -5.81 -8.73 -6.77
N PRO A 146 -6.88 -8.71 -5.97
CA PRO A 146 -6.83 -9.16 -4.57
C PRO A 146 -6.69 -10.70 -4.43
N ASN A 147 -7.08 -11.44 -5.47
CA ASN A 147 -7.05 -12.89 -5.61
C ASN A 147 -7.15 -13.25 -7.11
N GLU A 148 -7.21 -14.55 -7.43
CA GLU A 148 -7.22 -15.05 -8.81
C GLU A 148 -8.53 -14.84 -9.59
N ALA A 149 -9.62 -14.51 -8.89
CA ALA A 149 -10.97 -14.48 -9.45
C ALA A 149 -11.56 -13.07 -9.56
N CYS A 150 -10.89 -12.06 -8.99
CA CYS A 150 -11.41 -10.70 -8.92
C CYS A 150 -10.35 -9.68 -9.36
N VAL A 151 -10.81 -8.62 -10.02
CA VAL A 151 -10.07 -7.38 -10.21
C VAL A 151 -10.78 -6.26 -9.46
N GLU A 152 -10.02 -5.47 -8.71
CA GLU A 152 -10.53 -4.31 -7.99
C GLU A 152 -10.02 -3.01 -8.63
N GLU A 153 -10.91 -2.02 -8.78
CA GLU A 153 -10.61 -0.68 -9.27
C GLU A 153 -10.75 0.34 -8.13
N ARG A 154 -9.83 1.31 -8.06
CA ARG A 154 -9.96 2.51 -7.22
C ARG A 154 -9.67 3.74 -8.06
N VAL A 155 -10.56 4.73 -8.02
CA VAL A 155 -10.39 5.97 -8.79
C VAL A 155 -10.18 7.15 -7.86
N PHE A 156 -9.08 7.85 -8.05
CA PHE A 156 -8.77 9.11 -7.41
C PHE A 156 -8.96 10.28 -8.37
N GLU A 157 -9.54 11.36 -7.86
CA GLU A 157 -9.69 12.63 -8.56
C GLU A 157 -8.98 13.74 -7.78
N PHE A 158 -8.13 14.50 -8.46
CA PHE A 158 -7.53 15.70 -7.91
C PHE A 158 -8.49 16.87 -8.04
N SER A 159 -8.99 17.34 -6.90
CA SER A 159 -9.90 18.48 -6.86
C SER A 159 -9.59 19.35 -5.63
N ARG A 160 -9.68 20.67 -5.80
CA ARG A 160 -9.43 21.65 -4.71
C ARG A 160 -8.08 21.41 -3.99
N GLY A 161 -7.04 21.09 -4.77
CA GLY A 161 -5.68 20.93 -4.26
C GLY A 161 -5.39 19.60 -3.54
N LYS A 162 -6.31 18.62 -3.57
CA LYS A 162 -6.17 17.34 -2.88
C LYS A 162 -6.63 16.18 -3.75
N TRP A 163 -5.98 15.04 -3.59
CA TRP A 163 -6.45 13.77 -4.14
C TRP A 163 -7.61 13.22 -3.30
N LYS A 164 -8.68 12.80 -3.97
CA LYS A 164 -9.84 12.20 -3.32
C LYS A 164 -10.19 10.88 -4.00
N LEU A 165 -10.35 9.81 -3.24
CA LEU A 165 -11.03 8.60 -3.69
C LEU A 165 -12.48 8.97 -4.00
N VAL A 166 -12.93 8.65 -5.22
CA VAL A 166 -14.27 8.99 -5.72
C VAL A 166 -15.08 7.77 -6.13
N GLU A 167 -14.40 6.67 -6.46
CA GLU A 167 -15.01 5.45 -6.94
C GLU A 167 -14.22 4.21 -6.50
N ALA A 168 -14.95 3.14 -6.21
CA ALA A 168 -14.42 1.82 -5.93
C ALA A 168 -15.20 0.79 -6.74
N GLY A 169 -14.51 0.11 -7.66
CA GLY A 169 -15.06 -0.93 -8.50
C GLY A 169 -14.54 -2.32 -8.13
N GLN A 170 -15.29 -3.34 -8.50
CA GLN A 170 -14.81 -4.72 -8.55
C GLN A 170 -15.48 -5.46 -9.71
N ALA A 171 -14.75 -6.38 -10.33
CA ALA A 171 -15.30 -7.37 -11.25
C ALA A 171 -14.76 -8.73 -10.85
N CYS A 172 -15.62 -9.73 -10.71
CA CYS A 172 -15.24 -11.09 -10.32
C CYS A 172 -15.86 -12.14 -11.25
N ASP A 173 -15.15 -13.25 -11.43
CA ASP A 173 -15.62 -14.41 -12.21
C ASP A 173 -16.73 -15.20 -11.51
#